data_AF-A0A959CN15-F1
#
_entry.id   AF-A0A959CN15-F1
#
_cell.length_a   1.000
_cell.length_b   1.000
_cell.length_c   1.000
_cell.angle_alpha   90.00
_cell.angle_beta   90.00
_cell.angle_gamma   90.00
#
_symmetry.space_group_name_H-M   'P 1'
#
loop_
_entity.id
_entity.type
_entity.pdbx_description
1 polymer ?
#
loop_
_entity_poly.entity_id
_entity_poly.type
_entity_poly.pdbx_seq_one_letter_code
_entity_poly.pdbx_strand_id
1 'polypeptide(L)'
;PLIFSAYIYLHPFHEADRTWQYRLIHALFLVFCVIAAVGAFAPLFIERPEGVPYRYAVSLATGLALSGLAYLYWRWEQERLLVMIAVLVAFRAGFNWFVLPDRNNNDFGDICRQSTLEVAEKFRDQKMAVFKDTYMQPTNSFYLTVGREKIVPRETDNFDKETLYILYPESHPGLEYEKLGEFKVRHGQLTFDVVKLE
;
A
#
# COMPACT_ATOMS: atom_id res chain seq x y z
N PRO A 1 -3.25 4.51 15.57
CA PRO A 1 -2.59 3.88 16.74
C PRO A 1 -2.44 4.84 17.92
N LEU A 2 -1.69 5.95 17.79
CA LEU A 2 -1.41 6.90 18.87
C LEU A 2 -2.65 7.52 19.54
N ILE A 3 -3.64 7.97 18.76
CA ILE A 3 -4.88 8.58 19.29
C ILE A 3 -5.72 7.56 20.09
N PHE A 4 -5.73 6.30 19.65
CA PHE A 4 -6.44 5.23 20.34
C PHE A 4 -5.74 4.84 21.65
N SER A 5 -4.40 4.83 21.67
CA SER A 5 -3.59 4.63 22.87
C SER A 5 -3.81 5.74 23.90
N ALA A 6 -3.85 7.00 23.44
CA ALA A 6 -4.15 8.14 24.30
C ALA A 6 -5.57 8.05 24.89
N TYR A 7 -6.54 7.60 24.10
CA TYR A 7 -7.91 7.41 24.57
C TYR A 7 -8.03 6.33 25.65
N ILE A 8 -7.42 5.15 25.44
CA ILE A 8 -7.39 4.08 26.45
C ILE A 8 -6.70 4.54 27.73
N TYR A 9 -5.61 5.29 27.61
CA TYR A 9 -4.87 5.81 28.76
C TYR A 9 -5.66 6.89 29.53
N LEU A 10 -6.39 7.76 28.84
CA LEU A 10 -7.12 8.88 29.45
C LEU A 10 -8.52 8.51 29.95
N HIS A 11 -9.11 7.41 29.46
CA HIS A 11 -10.46 6.96 29.82
C HIS A 11 -10.65 6.77 31.34
N PRO A 12 -9.77 6.08 32.08
CA PRO A 12 -9.98 5.85 33.51
C PRO A 12 -9.83 7.11 34.36
N PHE A 13 -8.98 8.05 33.93
CA PHE A 13 -8.62 9.24 34.72
C PHE A 13 -9.60 10.41 34.57
N HIS A 14 -10.34 10.49 33.46
CA HIS A 14 -11.21 11.64 33.17
C HIS A 14 -12.71 11.33 33.17
N GLU A 15 -13.09 10.05 33.28
CA GLU A 15 -14.49 9.64 33.38
C GLU A 15 -15.17 10.18 34.65
N ALA A 16 -14.43 10.29 35.75
CA ALA A 16 -14.91 10.83 37.03
C ALA A 16 -15.15 12.36 37.01
N ASP A 17 -14.30 13.12 36.30
CA ASP A 17 -14.28 14.60 36.38
C ASP A 17 -14.92 15.32 35.18
N ARG A 18 -15.33 14.60 34.12
CA ARG A 18 -15.91 15.16 32.88
C ARG A 18 -15.17 16.42 32.38
N THR A 19 -13.85 16.39 32.46
CA THR A 19 -12.98 17.50 32.09
C THR A 19 -13.21 17.96 30.64
N TRP A 20 -12.77 19.17 30.31
CA TRP A 20 -12.94 19.70 28.96
C TRP A 20 -12.17 18.87 27.91
N GLN A 21 -11.03 18.27 28.28
CA GLN A 21 -10.24 17.39 27.41
C GLN A 21 -11.04 16.13 27.05
N TYR A 22 -11.72 15.53 28.02
CA TYR A 22 -12.61 14.38 27.80
C TYR A 22 -13.71 14.73 26.79
N ARG A 23 -14.40 15.86 27.00
CA ARG A 23 -15.45 16.32 26.09
C ARG A 23 -14.93 16.58 24.66
N LEU A 24 -13.76 17.21 24.54
CA LEU A 24 -13.13 17.45 23.24
C LEU A 24 -12.79 16.15 22.51
N ILE A 25 -12.16 15.20 23.22
CA ILE A 25 -11.77 13.90 22.64
C ILE A 25 -13.01 13.13 22.16
N HIS A 26 -14.06 13.06 22.97
CA HIS A 26 -15.33 12.42 22.57
C HIS A 26 -16.00 13.13 21.40
N ALA A 27 -15.96 14.46 21.34
CA ALA A 27 -16.47 15.21 20.20
C ALA A 27 -15.69 14.90 18.91
N LEU A 28 -14.36 14.88 18.98
CA LEU A 28 -13.50 14.49 17.84
C LEU A 28 -13.79 13.05 17.38
N PHE A 29 -14.03 12.15 18.33
CA PHE A 29 -14.39 10.76 18.03
C PHE A 29 -15.77 10.65 17.39
N LEU A 30 -16.77 11.38 17.87
CA LEU A 30 -18.09 11.41 17.24
C LEU A 30 -17.99 11.98 15.81
N VAL A 31 -17.23 13.06 15.62
CA VAL A 31 -16.95 13.62 14.28
C VAL A 31 -16.29 12.57 13.39
N PHE A 32 -15.30 11.85 13.89
CA PHE A 32 -14.69 10.74 13.15
C PHE A 32 -15.71 9.65 12.78
N CYS A 33 -16.57 9.22 13.70
CA CYS A 33 -17.62 8.23 13.43
C CYS A 33 -18.57 8.69 12.32
N VAL A 34 -18.99 9.97 12.37
CA VAL A 34 -19.87 10.56 11.35
C VAL A 34 -19.17 10.63 10.00
N ILE A 35 -17.91 11.10 9.95
CA ILE A 35 -17.12 11.15 8.71
C ILE A 35 -16.93 9.74 8.14
N ALA A 36 -16.64 8.75 8.98
CA ALA A 36 -16.49 7.35 8.55
C ALA A 36 -17.79 6.79 7.98
N ALA A 37 -18.93 7.07 8.62
CA ALA A 37 -20.25 6.65 8.15
C ALA A 37 -20.59 7.29 6.79
N VAL A 38 -20.43 8.61 6.65
CA VAL A 38 -20.67 9.33 5.39
C VAL A 38 -19.71 8.85 4.30
N GLY A 39 -18.42 8.72 4.62
CA GLY A 39 -17.39 8.25 3.69
C GLY A 39 -17.63 6.84 3.18
N ALA A 40 -18.24 5.96 3.99
CA ALA A 40 -18.61 4.61 3.56
C ALA A 40 -19.68 4.56 2.46
N PHE A 41 -20.45 5.64 2.28
CA PHE A 41 -21.39 5.82 1.17
C PHE A 41 -20.75 6.45 -0.07
N ALA A 42 -19.52 6.96 0.01
CA ALA A 42 -18.84 7.57 -1.13
C ALA A 42 -18.75 6.65 -2.36
N PRO A 43 -18.48 5.32 -2.22
CA PRO A 43 -18.48 4.39 -3.36
C PRO A 43 -19.83 4.25 -4.10
N LEU A 44 -20.94 4.77 -3.56
CA LEU A 44 -22.22 4.81 -4.28
C LEU A 44 -22.26 5.91 -5.35
N PHE A 45 -21.46 6.97 -5.16
CA PHE A 45 -21.50 8.17 -6.00
C PHE A 45 -20.25 8.32 -6.88
N ILE A 46 -19.18 7.58 -6.59
CA ILE A 46 -17.91 7.63 -7.33
C ILE A 46 -17.79 6.38 -8.20
N GLU A 47 -17.40 6.55 -9.46
CA GLU A 47 -17.23 5.44 -10.42
C GLU A 47 -16.08 4.51 -10.03
N ARG A 48 -15.00 5.08 -9.47
CA ARG A 48 -13.88 4.38 -8.83
C ARG A 48 -14.30 3.95 -7.42
N PRO A 49 -14.22 2.66 -7.04
CA PRO A 49 -13.38 1.61 -7.61
C PRO A 49 -14.13 0.67 -8.58
N GLU A 50 -13.65 0.61 -9.83
CA GLU A 50 -14.14 -0.35 -10.82
C GLU A 50 -13.57 -1.74 -10.51
N GLY A 51 -14.42 -2.76 -10.44
CA GLY A 51 -14.01 -4.15 -10.22
C GLY A 51 -14.19 -4.70 -8.79
N VAL A 52 -14.77 -3.95 -7.85
CA VAL A 52 -15.16 -4.50 -6.54
C VAL A 52 -16.49 -5.25 -6.67
N PRO A 53 -16.54 -6.56 -6.39
CA PRO A 53 -17.80 -7.32 -6.47
C PRO A 53 -18.80 -6.80 -5.44
N TYR A 54 -20.06 -6.69 -5.85
CA TYR A 54 -21.17 -6.22 -5.02
C TYR A 54 -20.96 -4.82 -4.41
N ARG A 55 -20.25 -3.91 -5.09
CA ARG A 55 -19.89 -2.58 -4.57
C ARG A 55 -21.02 -1.85 -3.84
N TYR A 56 -22.21 -1.82 -4.44
CA TYR A 56 -23.36 -1.11 -3.91
C TYR A 56 -23.91 -1.76 -2.65
N ALA A 57 -24.00 -3.09 -2.63
CA ALA A 57 -24.48 -3.84 -1.48
C ALA A 57 -23.50 -3.72 -0.30
N VAL A 58 -22.20 -3.84 -0.55
CA VAL A 58 -21.16 -3.72 0.49
C VAL A 58 -21.08 -2.29 1.01
N SER A 59 -21.21 -1.28 0.14
CA SER A 59 -21.17 0.13 0.55
C SER A 59 -22.41 0.49 1.38
N LEU A 60 -23.59 0.04 0.98
CA LEU A 60 -24.81 0.21 1.75
C LEU A 60 -24.73 -0.52 3.10
N ALA A 61 -24.30 -1.78 3.12
CA ALA A 61 -24.14 -2.54 4.36
C ALA A 61 -23.14 -1.90 5.33
N THR A 62 -21.98 -1.48 4.82
CA THR A 62 -20.93 -0.84 5.62
C THR A 62 -21.37 0.55 6.10
N GLY A 63 -22.00 1.34 5.24
CA GLY A 63 -22.51 2.67 5.57
C GLY A 63 -23.62 2.60 6.62
N LEU A 64 -24.57 1.67 6.49
CA LEU A 64 -25.62 1.45 7.48
C LEU A 64 -25.04 0.95 8.82
N ALA A 65 -24.10 0.01 8.78
CA ALA A 65 -23.44 -0.48 9.98
C ALA A 65 -22.69 0.65 10.73
N LEU A 66 -21.90 1.44 10.01
CA LEU A 66 -21.17 2.58 10.60
C LEU A 66 -22.11 3.69 11.08
N SER A 67 -23.20 3.96 10.36
CA SER A 67 -24.23 4.93 10.80
C SER A 67 -24.92 4.46 12.08
N GLY A 68 -25.26 3.16 12.16
CA GLY A 68 -25.82 2.54 13.36
C GLY A 68 -24.85 2.62 14.54
N LEU A 69 -23.56 2.33 14.32
CA LEU A 69 -22.53 2.45 15.35
C LEU A 69 -22.29 3.90 15.77
N ALA A 70 -22.32 4.86 14.85
CA ALA A 70 -22.22 6.29 15.19
C ALA A 70 -23.40 6.74 16.06
N TYR A 71 -24.61 6.27 15.75
CA TYR A 71 -25.79 6.51 16.58
C TYR A 71 -25.67 5.87 17.97
N LEU A 72 -25.20 4.61 18.05
CA LEU A 72 -24.95 3.95 19.33
C LEU A 72 -23.88 4.68 20.15
N TYR A 73 -22.83 5.19 19.51
CA TYR A 73 -21.78 5.95 20.18
C TYR A 73 -22.32 7.24 20.83
N TRP A 74 -23.28 7.88 20.16
CA TRP A 74 -23.97 9.05 20.70
C TRP A 74 -24.91 8.68 21.85
N ARG A 75 -25.66 7.56 21.73
CA ARG A 75 -26.72 7.19 22.67
C ARG A 75 -26.24 6.44 23.92
N TRP A 76 -25.20 5.61 23.82
CA TRP A 76 -24.71 4.74 24.88
C TRP A 76 -23.41 5.27 25.47
N GLU A 77 -23.53 6.25 26.38
CA GLU A 77 -22.35 6.89 26.98
C GLU A 77 -21.45 5.91 27.74
N GLN A 78 -22.04 4.92 28.41
CA GLN A 78 -21.33 3.94 29.24
C GLN A 78 -20.49 2.95 28.42
N GLU A 79 -20.94 2.61 27.21
CA GLU A 79 -20.30 1.60 26.35
C GLU A 79 -19.51 2.22 25.20
N ARG A 80 -19.20 3.52 25.28
CA ARG A 80 -18.53 4.28 24.19
C ARG A 80 -17.23 3.64 23.73
N LEU A 81 -16.44 3.07 24.65
CA LEU A 81 -15.20 2.40 24.30
C LEU A 81 -15.44 1.17 23.42
N LEU A 82 -16.41 0.32 23.76
CA LEU A 82 -16.77 -0.86 22.98
C LEU A 82 -17.31 -0.46 21.61
N VAL A 83 -18.19 0.55 21.56
CA VAL A 83 -18.73 1.05 20.29
C VAL A 83 -17.60 1.64 19.43
N MET A 84 -16.64 2.36 20.00
CA MET A 84 -15.47 2.88 19.27
C MET A 84 -14.63 1.76 18.65
N ILE A 85 -14.37 0.69 19.40
CA ILE A 85 -13.66 -0.49 18.88
C ILE A 85 -14.42 -1.08 17.69
N ALA A 86 -15.74 -1.25 17.83
CA ALA A 86 -16.59 -1.75 16.75
C ALA A 86 -16.55 -0.85 15.50
N VAL A 87 -16.58 0.48 15.67
CA VAL A 87 -16.43 1.44 14.56
C VAL A 87 -15.10 1.25 13.85
N LEU A 88 -13.99 1.16 14.59
CA LEU A 88 -12.67 1.00 14.00
C LEU A 88 -12.53 -0.31 13.22
N VAL A 89 -13.10 -1.41 13.75
CA VAL A 89 -13.11 -2.71 13.07
C VAL A 89 -13.96 -2.65 11.80
N ALA A 90 -15.18 -2.12 11.88
CA ALA A 90 -16.07 -1.98 10.72
C ALA A 90 -15.46 -1.07 9.64
N PHE A 91 -14.90 0.06 10.05
CA PHE A 91 -14.18 0.98 9.16
C PHE A 91 -12.99 0.28 8.49
N ARG A 92 -12.21 -0.49 9.25
CA ARG A 92 -11.06 -1.22 8.71
C ARG A 92 -11.49 -2.30 7.71
N ALA A 93 -12.58 -3.03 8.00
CA ALA A 93 -13.13 -4.02 7.09
C ALA A 93 -13.61 -3.37 5.78
N GLY A 94 -14.37 -2.27 5.87
CA GLY A 94 -14.81 -1.51 4.70
C GLY A 94 -13.63 -0.98 3.88
N PHE A 95 -12.65 -0.37 4.54
CA PHE A 95 -11.41 0.09 3.89
C PHE A 95 -10.70 -1.03 3.14
N ASN A 96 -10.52 -2.19 3.77
CA ASN A 96 -9.87 -3.33 3.14
C ASN A 96 -10.63 -3.82 1.90
N TRP A 97 -11.96 -3.79 1.94
CA TRP A 97 -12.80 -4.25 0.83
C TRP A 97 -12.75 -3.32 -0.38
N PHE A 98 -12.73 -2.01 -0.18
CA PHE A 98 -12.77 -1.04 -1.27
C PHE A 98 -11.38 -0.59 -1.73
N VAL A 99 -10.46 -0.35 -0.80
CA VAL A 99 -9.18 0.31 -1.09
C VAL A 99 -8.11 -0.69 -1.54
N LEU A 100 -8.06 -1.89 -0.98
CA LEU A 100 -7.02 -2.86 -1.35
C LEU A 100 -7.16 -3.37 -2.79
N PRO A 101 -8.36 -3.73 -3.30
CA PRO A 101 -8.52 -4.15 -4.68
C PRO A 101 -8.20 -3.03 -5.68
N ASP A 102 -8.68 -1.81 -5.44
CA ASP A 102 -8.34 -0.66 -6.30
C ASP A 102 -6.84 -0.38 -6.29
N ARG A 103 -6.20 -0.41 -5.11
CA ARG A 103 -4.76 -0.24 -5.00
C ARG A 103 -4.00 -1.36 -5.70
N ASN A 104 -4.49 -2.60 -5.65
CA ASN A 104 -3.82 -3.68 -6.36
C ASN A 104 -3.89 -3.51 -7.88
N ASN A 105 -5.01 -3.02 -8.41
CA ASN A 105 -5.22 -2.96 -9.86
C ASN A 105 -4.74 -1.64 -10.50
N ASN A 106 -4.72 -0.55 -9.74
CA ASN A 106 -4.51 0.80 -10.26
C ASN A 106 -3.30 1.52 -9.62
N ASP A 107 -2.51 0.88 -8.75
CA ASP A 107 -1.28 1.45 -8.21
C ASP A 107 -0.11 1.21 -9.17
N PHE A 108 0.72 2.23 -9.37
CA PHE A 108 1.96 2.13 -10.14
C PHE A 108 2.91 1.06 -9.55
N GLY A 109 2.77 0.77 -8.25
CA GLY A 109 3.44 -0.36 -7.60
C GLY A 109 3.13 -1.72 -8.26
N ASP A 110 1.92 -1.93 -8.76
CA ASP A 110 1.56 -3.17 -9.46
C ASP A 110 2.22 -3.24 -10.85
N ILE A 111 2.23 -2.13 -11.58
CA ILE A 111 2.96 -2.01 -12.85
C ILE A 111 4.46 -2.32 -12.67
N CYS A 112 5.08 -1.80 -11.61
CA CYS A 112 6.48 -2.08 -11.28
C CYS A 112 6.68 -3.58 -10.98
N ARG A 113 5.78 -4.18 -10.21
CA ARG A 113 5.80 -5.60 -9.89
C ARG A 113 5.68 -6.46 -11.14
N GLN A 114 4.68 -6.21 -11.98
CA GLN A 114 4.40 -6.98 -13.19
C GLN A 114 5.58 -6.91 -14.18
N SER A 115 6.05 -5.70 -14.51
CA SER A 115 7.22 -5.53 -15.41
C SER A 115 8.48 -6.21 -14.88
N THR A 116 8.70 -6.20 -13.55
CA THR A 116 9.83 -6.91 -12.95
C THR A 116 9.70 -8.42 -13.07
N LEU A 117 8.49 -8.97 -12.87
CA LEU A 117 8.23 -10.40 -12.98
C LEU A 117 8.32 -10.89 -14.44
N GLU A 118 7.89 -10.09 -15.41
CA GLU A 118 8.04 -10.39 -16.83
C GLU A 118 9.52 -10.54 -17.23
N VAL A 119 10.36 -9.61 -16.77
CA VAL A 119 11.82 -9.70 -16.95
C VAL A 119 12.41 -10.90 -16.22
N ALA A 120 11.98 -11.15 -14.98
CA ALA A 120 12.41 -12.29 -14.20
C ALA A 120 12.11 -13.62 -14.91
N GLU A 121 10.93 -13.74 -15.52
CA GLU A 121 10.52 -14.92 -16.28
C GLU A 121 11.32 -15.06 -17.57
N LYS A 122 11.42 -13.97 -18.35
CA LYS A 122 12.13 -13.95 -19.64
C LYS A 122 13.59 -14.36 -19.51
N PHE A 123 14.23 -14.01 -18.39
CA PHE A 123 15.65 -14.25 -18.14
C PHE A 123 15.92 -15.16 -16.93
N ARG A 124 14.97 -16.06 -16.62
CA ARG A 124 15.02 -16.96 -15.46
C ARG A 124 16.32 -17.76 -15.38
N ASP A 125 16.77 -18.31 -16.51
CA ASP A 125 17.93 -19.20 -16.55
C ASP A 125 19.25 -18.57 -16.99
N GLN A 126 19.23 -17.29 -17.36
CA GLN A 126 20.43 -16.58 -17.79
C GLN A 126 21.18 -16.02 -16.58
N LYS A 127 22.51 -15.98 -16.62
CA LYS A 127 23.32 -15.34 -15.58
C LYS A 127 23.00 -13.85 -15.58
N MET A 128 22.73 -13.28 -14.40
CA MET A 128 22.31 -11.88 -14.27
C MET A 128 22.88 -11.26 -13.01
N ALA A 129 23.37 -10.03 -13.12
CA ALA A 129 23.94 -9.25 -12.03
C ALA A 129 23.55 -7.77 -12.10
N VAL A 130 23.60 -7.07 -10.96
CA VAL A 130 23.49 -5.61 -10.90
C VAL A 130 24.84 -5.00 -11.26
N PHE A 131 24.85 -4.09 -12.23
CA PHE A 131 26.06 -3.44 -12.71
C PHE A 131 26.55 -2.37 -11.73
N LYS A 132 27.80 -2.49 -11.27
CA LYS A 132 28.49 -1.50 -10.43
C LYS A 132 27.63 -1.05 -9.24
N ASP A 133 27.59 0.25 -8.99
CA ASP A 133 26.87 0.93 -7.94
C ASP A 133 25.43 1.29 -8.33
N THR A 134 24.89 0.70 -9.41
CA THR A 134 23.47 0.86 -9.77
C THR A 134 22.62 0.62 -8.53
N TYR A 135 21.89 1.66 -8.13
CA TYR A 135 20.94 1.56 -7.04
C TYR A 135 19.81 0.63 -7.44
N MET A 136 19.47 -0.33 -6.60
CA MET A 136 18.36 -1.24 -6.82
C MET A 136 17.31 -1.04 -5.74
N GLN A 137 16.05 -0.84 -6.16
CA GLN A 137 14.97 -0.74 -5.21
C GLN A 137 14.65 -2.11 -4.61
N PRO A 138 14.47 -2.21 -3.28
CA PRO A 138 14.19 -3.49 -2.62
C PRO A 138 13.02 -4.26 -3.23
N THR A 139 11.98 -3.55 -3.68
CA THR A 139 10.82 -4.16 -4.35
C THR A 139 11.20 -4.88 -5.64
N ASN A 140 12.00 -4.26 -6.51
CA ASN A 140 12.42 -4.88 -7.76
C ASN A 140 13.38 -6.05 -7.50
N SER A 141 14.35 -5.89 -6.59
CA SER A 141 15.27 -6.98 -6.22
C SER A 141 14.53 -8.20 -5.66
N PHE A 142 13.50 -7.97 -4.85
CA PHE A 142 12.66 -9.03 -4.31
C PHE A 142 11.93 -9.79 -5.43
N TYR A 143 11.22 -9.10 -6.32
CA TYR A 143 10.46 -9.76 -7.38
C TYR A 143 11.33 -10.41 -8.46
N LEU A 144 12.51 -9.86 -8.75
CA LEU A 144 13.51 -10.54 -9.59
C LEU A 144 13.95 -11.86 -8.95
N THR A 145 14.24 -11.86 -7.65
CA THR A 145 14.66 -13.08 -6.94
C THR A 145 13.55 -14.12 -6.90
N VAL A 146 12.30 -13.68 -6.66
CA VAL A 146 11.13 -14.57 -6.67
C VAL A 146 10.90 -15.17 -8.06
N GLY A 147 10.88 -14.36 -9.12
CA GLY A 147 10.60 -14.85 -10.47
C GLY A 147 11.73 -15.68 -11.10
N ARG A 148 13.00 -15.39 -10.72
CA ARG A 148 14.17 -16.14 -11.20
C ARG A 148 14.52 -17.35 -10.34
N GLU A 149 13.97 -17.45 -9.13
CA GLU A 149 14.37 -18.41 -8.08
C GLU A 149 15.88 -18.39 -7.78
N LYS A 150 16.55 -17.26 -8.09
CA LYS A 150 18.00 -17.07 -7.97
C LYS A 150 18.27 -15.65 -7.49
N ILE A 151 19.24 -15.51 -6.58
CA ILE A 151 19.72 -14.20 -6.14
C ILE A 151 20.37 -13.48 -7.34
N VAL A 152 20.10 -12.20 -7.50
CA VAL A 152 20.82 -11.31 -8.43
C VAL A 152 21.96 -10.63 -7.64
N PRO A 153 23.22 -11.09 -7.77
CA PRO A 153 24.34 -10.45 -7.10
C PRO A 153 24.65 -9.10 -7.72
N ARG A 154 25.45 -8.29 -7.03
CA ARG A 154 26.08 -7.09 -7.59
C ARG A 154 27.49 -7.44 -8.03
N GLU A 155 27.85 -7.01 -9.24
CA GLU A 155 29.20 -7.14 -9.79
C GLU A 155 29.79 -5.73 -9.98
N THR A 156 30.97 -5.50 -9.43
CA THR A 156 31.66 -4.20 -9.47
C THR A 156 32.78 -4.11 -10.50
N ASP A 157 33.29 -5.27 -10.92
CA ASP A 157 34.50 -5.45 -11.70
C ASP A 157 34.48 -6.81 -12.42
N ASN A 158 35.40 -6.99 -13.38
CA ASN A 158 35.54 -8.22 -14.19
C ASN A 158 34.26 -8.64 -14.94
N PHE A 159 33.65 -7.69 -15.64
CA PHE A 159 32.43 -7.95 -16.41
C PHE A 159 32.67 -8.92 -17.57
N ASP A 160 31.77 -9.86 -17.75
CA ASP A 160 31.81 -10.83 -18.85
C ASP A 160 30.66 -10.58 -19.84
N LYS A 161 30.86 -11.00 -21.10
CA LYS A 161 29.86 -10.79 -22.16
C LYS A 161 28.69 -11.77 -22.09
N GLU A 162 28.75 -12.81 -21.25
CA GLU A 162 27.70 -13.82 -21.14
C GLU A 162 26.65 -13.46 -20.07
N THR A 163 27.00 -12.54 -19.16
CA THR A 163 26.16 -12.08 -18.06
C THR A 163 25.25 -10.93 -18.50
N LEU A 164 23.98 -11.04 -18.12
CA LEU A 164 23.04 -9.94 -18.24
C LEU A 164 23.24 -8.96 -17.09
N TYR A 165 23.36 -7.68 -17.41
CA TYR A 165 23.55 -6.63 -16.44
C TYR A 165 22.29 -5.80 -16.27
N ILE A 166 21.93 -5.52 -15.01
CA ILE A 166 20.89 -4.55 -14.67
C ILE A 166 21.57 -3.23 -14.36
N LEU A 167 21.19 -2.18 -15.08
CA LEU A 167 21.71 -0.83 -14.85
C LEU A 167 20.63 0.24 -15.01
N TYR A 168 20.89 1.40 -14.42
CA TYR A 168 20.15 2.62 -14.72
C TYR A 168 20.91 3.40 -15.81
N PRO A 169 20.30 3.65 -16.98
CA PRO A 169 21.03 4.25 -18.11
C PRO A 169 21.66 5.61 -17.80
N GLU A 170 20.94 6.46 -17.06
CA GLU A 170 21.41 7.81 -16.75
C GLU A 170 22.60 7.84 -15.78
N SER A 171 22.81 6.79 -14.97
CA SER A 171 23.99 6.72 -14.09
C SER A 171 25.26 6.29 -14.82
N HIS A 172 25.17 5.84 -16.08
CA HIS A 172 26.30 5.34 -16.85
C HIS A 172 26.32 5.93 -18.28
N PRO A 173 26.46 7.26 -18.43
CA PRO A 173 26.47 7.90 -19.75
C PRO A 173 27.67 7.42 -20.58
N GLY A 174 27.41 7.05 -21.84
CA GLY A 174 28.44 6.61 -22.79
C GLY A 174 28.85 5.15 -22.69
N LEU A 175 28.16 4.34 -21.88
CA LEU A 175 28.32 2.88 -21.91
C LEU A 175 27.62 2.32 -23.15
N GLU A 176 28.36 1.61 -24.01
CA GLU A 176 27.79 0.89 -25.15
C GLU A 176 27.29 -0.48 -24.69
N TYR A 177 26.03 -0.79 -24.99
CA TYR A 177 25.37 -2.04 -24.60
C TYR A 177 24.17 -2.35 -25.50
N GLU A 178 23.85 -3.63 -25.60
CA GLU A 178 22.60 -4.11 -26.21
C GLU A 178 21.50 -4.20 -25.15
N LYS A 179 20.39 -3.50 -25.34
CA LYS A 179 19.23 -3.57 -24.44
C LYS A 179 18.33 -4.76 -24.79
N LEU A 180 18.17 -5.68 -23.84
CA LEU A 180 17.39 -6.90 -24.00
C LEU A 180 16.04 -6.86 -23.28
N GLY A 181 15.91 -5.99 -22.28
CA GLY A 181 14.68 -5.78 -21.54
C GLY A 181 14.73 -4.54 -20.67
N GLU A 182 13.60 -4.21 -20.05
CA GLU A 182 13.49 -3.12 -19.08
C GLU A 182 12.40 -3.43 -18.06
N PHE A 183 12.50 -2.82 -16.88
CA PHE A 183 11.43 -2.87 -15.88
C PHE A 183 11.33 -1.55 -15.11
N LYS A 184 10.10 -1.28 -14.64
CA LYS A 184 9.74 0.01 -14.02
C LYS A 184 10.06 0.06 -12.54
N VAL A 185 10.36 1.27 -12.06
CA VAL A 185 10.83 1.53 -10.71
C VAL A 185 9.84 2.43 -9.97
N ARG A 186 9.45 2.05 -8.75
CA ARG A 186 8.34 2.69 -8.01
C ARG A 186 8.58 4.16 -7.75
N HIS A 187 9.78 4.51 -7.31
CA HIS A 187 10.14 5.89 -6.99
C HIS A 187 10.93 6.54 -8.14
N GLY A 188 10.54 7.76 -8.50
CA GLY A 188 11.24 8.58 -9.50
C GLY A 188 10.81 8.36 -10.95
N GLN A 189 9.82 7.49 -11.22
CA GLN A 189 9.42 7.12 -12.59
C GLN A 189 10.58 6.63 -13.46
N LEU A 190 11.57 5.99 -12.83
CA LEU A 190 12.76 5.48 -13.48
C LEU A 190 12.50 4.10 -14.11
N THR A 191 13.38 3.71 -15.03
CA THR A 191 13.44 2.35 -15.59
C THR A 191 14.84 1.80 -15.44
N PHE A 192 14.93 0.53 -15.07
CA PHE A 192 16.19 -0.22 -15.18
C PHE A 192 16.21 -0.97 -16.50
N ASP A 193 17.35 -0.96 -17.15
CA ASP A 193 17.61 -1.72 -18.36
C ASP A 193 18.29 -3.03 -18.00
N VAL A 194 17.91 -4.09 -18.69
CA VAL A 194 18.60 -5.38 -18.71
C VAL A 194 19.38 -5.45 -20.00
N VAL A 195 20.69 -5.55 -19.89
CA VAL A 195 21.61 -5.30 -20.99
C VAL A 195 22.67 -6.37 -21.13
N LYS A 196 23.24 -6.46 -22.32
CA LYS A 196 24.47 -7.20 -22.59
C LYS A 196 25.56 -6.19 -22.95
N LEU A 197 26.72 -6.27 -22.30
CA LEU A 197 27.83 -5.36 -22.60
C LEU A 197 28.50 -5.78 -23.92
N GLU A 198 28.86 -4.79 -24.74
CA GLU A 198 29.53 -5.01 -26.03
C GLU A 198 31.04 -5.23 -25.93
#